data_AF-A0A444JZN6-F1
#
_entry.id   AF-A0A444JZN6-F1
#
_cell.length_a   1.000
_cell.length_b   1.000
_cell.length_c   1.000
_cell.angle_alpha   90.00
_cell.angle_beta   90.00
_cell.angle_gamma   90.00
#
_symmetry.space_group_name_H-M   'P 1'
#
loop_
_entity.id
_entity.type
_entity.pdbx_description
1 polymer ?
#
loop_
_entity_poly.entity_id
_entity_poly.type
_entity_poly.pdbx_seq_one_letter_code
_entity_poly.pdbx_strand_id
1 'polypeptide(L)'
;MGLRVSPEELAGEWSLSFADIEFVNAKPVGSRLGLAVQLRFFAANGYFATAATEVPDEVVSYLVDQLGVGKADLGGYDFSGRSG
;
A
#
# COMPACT_ATOMS: atom_id res chain seq x y z
N MET A 1 12.35 17.63 -3.69
CA MET A 1 11.70 17.11 -4.90
C MET A 1 11.05 15.78 -4.55
N GLY A 2 9.74 15.75 -4.32
CA GLY A 2 9.00 14.49 -4.19
C GLY A 2 8.83 13.88 -5.57
N LEU A 3 9.20 12.61 -5.74
CA LEU A 3 8.93 11.86 -6.96
C LEU A 3 7.40 11.81 -7.13
N ARG A 4 6.90 12.48 -8.18
CA ARG A 4 5.49 12.41 -8.56
C ARG A 4 5.34 11.13 -9.36
N VAL A 5 4.44 10.26 -8.93
CA VAL A 5 4.15 9.00 -9.63
C VAL A 5 3.06 9.31 -10.64
N SER A 6 3.30 8.96 -11.90
CA SER A 6 2.33 9.28 -12.94
C SER A 6 1.05 8.45 -12.70
N PRO A 7 -0.15 8.96 -13.05
CA PRO A 7 -1.39 8.21 -12.88
C PRO A 7 -1.41 6.89 -13.65
N GLU A 8 -0.65 6.79 -14.76
CA GLU A 8 -0.42 5.55 -15.50
C GLU A 8 0.39 4.52 -14.68
N GLU A 9 1.41 4.96 -13.95
CA GLU A 9 2.22 4.11 -13.07
C GLU A 9 1.38 3.65 -11.86
N LEU A 10 0.56 4.55 -11.30
CA LEU A 10 -0.41 4.19 -10.25
C LEU A 10 -1.40 3.13 -10.73
N ALA A 11 -1.98 3.33 -11.91
CA ALA A 11 -2.94 2.39 -12.48
C ALA A 11 -2.28 1.05 -12.90
N GLY A 12 -1.03 1.07 -13.34
CA GLY A 12 -0.29 -0.11 -13.79
C GLY A 12 0.29 -0.94 -12.66
N GLU A 13 1.01 -0.31 -11.73
CA GLU A 13 1.80 -1.00 -10.71
C GLU A 13 1.12 -1.04 -9.34
N TRP A 14 0.25 -0.06 -9.06
CA TRP A 14 -0.35 0.15 -7.74
C TRP A 14 -1.85 -0.15 -7.67
N SER A 15 -2.52 -0.36 -8.80
CA SER A 15 -3.96 -0.60 -8.86
C SER A 15 -4.34 -1.95 -8.24
N LEU A 16 -5.09 -1.93 -7.14
CA LEU A 16 -5.60 -3.15 -6.48
C LEU A 16 -6.71 -3.82 -7.29
N SER A 17 -6.60 -5.15 -7.44
CA SER A 17 -7.69 -5.96 -7.99
C SER A 17 -8.72 -6.26 -6.91
N PHE A 18 -9.92 -6.70 -7.31
CA PHE A 18 -10.96 -7.10 -6.35
C PHE A 18 -10.47 -8.14 -5.32
N ALA A 19 -9.71 -9.14 -5.78
CA ALA A 19 -9.13 -10.15 -4.90
C ALA A 19 -8.13 -9.57 -3.88
N ASP A 20 -7.33 -8.56 -4.26
CA ASP A 20 -6.42 -7.90 -3.34
C ASP A 20 -7.19 -7.11 -2.28
N ILE A 21 -8.24 -6.39 -2.70
CA ILE A 21 -9.11 -5.61 -1.81
C ILE A 21 -9.80 -6.54 -0.82
N GLU A 22 -10.33 -7.68 -1.26
CA GLU A 22 -10.94 -8.67 -0.36
C GLU A 22 -9.91 -9.27 0.61
N PHE A 23 -8.72 -9.64 0.12
CA PHE A 23 -7.65 -10.19 0.95
C PHE A 23 -7.18 -9.20 2.01
N VAL A 24 -7.02 -7.93 1.63
CA VAL A 24 -6.67 -6.84 2.52
C VAL A 24 -7.80 -6.59 3.52
N ASN A 25 -9.06 -6.56 3.10
CA ASN A 25 -10.20 -6.34 3.99
C ASN A 25 -10.42 -7.47 5.01
N ALA A 26 -9.96 -8.69 4.71
CA ALA A 26 -9.95 -9.80 5.66
C ALA A 26 -8.99 -9.58 6.84
N LYS A 27 -8.08 -8.60 6.77
CA LYS A 27 -7.15 -8.22 7.83
C LYS A 27 -7.69 -7.08 8.70
N PRO A 28 -7.18 -6.93 9.93
CA PRO A 28 -7.54 -5.81 10.81
C PRO A 28 -7.28 -4.46 10.13
N VAL A 29 -8.17 -3.50 10.38
CA VAL A 29 -8.24 -2.19 9.69
C VAL A 29 -6.89 -1.48 9.69
N GLY A 30 -6.19 -1.44 10.83
CA GLY A 30 -4.87 -0.81 10.98
C GLY A 30 -3.71 -1.47 10.22
N SER A 31 -3.92 -2.64 9.61
CA SER A 31 -2.92 -3.30 8.77
C SER A 31 -3.30 -3.35 7.30
N ARG A 32 -4.50 -2.91 6.93
CA ARG A 32 -5.03 -3.04 5.57
C ARG A 32 -4.19 -2.26 4.58
N LEU A 33 -3.99 -0.98 4.88
CA LEU A 33 -3.31 -0.07 3.97
C LEU A 33 -1.83 -0.44 3.81
N GLY A 34 -1.15 -0.76 4.91
CA GLY A 34 0.24 -1.22 4.87
C GLY A 34 0.43 -2.54 4.13
N LEU A 35 -0.51 -3.48 4.29
CA LEU A 35 -0.50 -4.73 3.53
C LEU A 35 -0.72 -4.50 2.04
N ALA A 36 -1.66 -3.65 1.65
CA ALA A 36 -1.90 -3.31 0.25
C ALA A 36 -0.67 -2.67 -0.41
N VAL A 37 -0.02 -1.75 0.31
CA VAL A 37 1.25 -1.17 -0.09
C VAL A 37 2.30 -2.26 -0.27
N GLN A 38 2.47 -3.17 0.69
CA GLN A 38 3.46 -4.25 0.57
C GLN A 38 3.18 -5.20 -0.58
N LEU A 39 1.92 -5.58 -0.82
CA LEU A 39 1.54 -6.45 -1.93
C LEU A 39 1.93 -5.84 -3.28
N ARG A 40 1.58 -4.57 -3.48
CA ARG A 40 1.89 -3.85 -4.72
C ARG A 40 3.37 -3.56 -4.87
N PHE A 41 4.02 -3.16 -3.79
CA PHE A 41 5.46 -2.94 -3.78
C PHE A 41 6.22 -4.24 -4.10
N PHE A 42 5.82 -5.37 -3.51
CA PHE A 42 6.40 -6.68 -3.80
C PHE A 42 6.14 -7.13 -5.24
N ALA A 43 4.95 -6.89 -5.78
CA ALA A 43 4.64 -7.21 -7.17
C ALA A 43 5.51 -6.43 -8.17
N ALA A 44 5.79 -5.16 -7.89
CA ALA A 44 6.62 -4.31 -8.75
C ALA A 44 8.14 -4.58 -8.57
N ASN A 45 8.60 -4.77 -7.34
CA ASN A 45 10.03 -4.80 -7.00
C ASN A 45 10.59 -6.21 -6.72
N GLY A 46 9.74 -7.19 -6.42
CA GLY A 46 10.14 -8.54 -6.00
C GLY A 46 10.67 -8.64 -4.56
N TYR A 47 10.58 -7.57 -3.77
CA TYR A 47 10.93 -7.56 -2.35
C TYR A 47 9.94 -6.68 -1.56
N PHE A 48 9.93 -6.82 -0.24
CA PHE A 48 9.03 -6.06 0.64
C PHE A 48 9.64 -4.74 1.10
N ALA A 49 8.86 -3.66 1.06
CA ALA A 49 9.23 -2.37 1.63
C ALA A 49 9.53 -2.52 3.12
N THR A 50 10.61 -1.90 3.56
CA THR A 50 11.09 -1.84 4.95
C THR A 50 10.59 -0.61 5.68
N ALA A 51 10.22 0.45 4.95
CA ALA A 51 9.64 1.67 5.51
C ALA A 51 8.57 2.26 4.60
N ALA A 52 7.57 2.91 5.21
CA ALA A 52 6.55 3.68 4.48
C ALA A 52 7.17 4.79 3.61
N THR A 53 8.33 5.31 4.00
CA THR A 53 9.05 6.37 3.26
C THR A 53 9.62 5.92 1.92
N GLU A 54 9.74 4.61 1.69
CA GLU A 54 10.13 4.06 0.38
C GLU A 54 9.00 4.18 -0.64
N VAL A 55 7.77 4.41 -0.18
CA VAL A 55 6.57 4.49 -1.00
C VAL A 55 6.15 5.96 -1.10
N PRO A 56 5.94 6.49 -2.32
CA PRO A 56 5.47 7.86 -2.51
C PRO A 56 4.10 8.11 -1.84
N ASP A 57 3.89 9.29 -1.24
CA ASP A 57 2.60 9.63 -0.59
C ASP A 57 1.41 9.58 -1.57
N GLU A 58 1.69 9.78 -2.86
CA GLU A 58 0.68 9.71 -3.93
C GLU A 58 0.13 8.29 -4.09
N VAL A 59 1.02 7.28 -4.01
CA VAL A 59 0.64 5.85 -3.98
C VAL A 59 -0.20 5.55 -2.75
N VAL A 60 0.23 6.03 -1.58
CA VAL A 60 -0.52 5.85 -0.32
C VAL A 60 -1.92 6.47 -0.46
N SER A 61 -2.01 7.67 -0.99
CA SER A 61 -3.28 8.38 -1.23
C SER A 61 -4.19 7.61 -2.17
N TYR A 62 -3.63 7.06 -3.25
CA TYR A 62 -4.35 6.26 -4.22
C TYR A 62 -4.91 4.96 -3.61
N LEU A 63 -4.11 4.25 -2.82
CA LEU A 63 -4.53 3.02 -2.14
C LEU A 63 -5.58 3.28 -1.05
N VAL A 64 -5.47 4.38 -0.33
CA VAL A 64 -6.48 4.87 0.63
C VAL A 64 -7.84 5.03 -0.06
N ASP A 65 -7.84 5.68 -1.22
CA ASP A 65 -9.07 5.91 -2.00
C ASP A 65 -9.66 4.58 -2.50
N GLN A 66 -8.82 3.67 -3.02
CA GLN A 66 -9.27 2.35 -3.49
C GLN A 66 -9.83 1.46 -2.37
N LEU A 67 -9.25 1.51 -1.17
CA LEU A 67 -9.67 0.71 -0.03
C LEU A 67 -10.81 1.36 0.77
N GLY A 68 -11.07 2.66 0.56
CA GLY A 68 -12.01 3.44 1.37
C GLY A 68 -11.61 3.53 2.85
N VAL A 69 -10.32 3.40 3.17
CA VAL A 69 -9.78 3.48 4.54
C VAL A 69 -9.14 4.83 4.78
N GLY A 70 -8.94 5.25 6.04
CA GLY A 70 -8.29 6.52 6.33
C GLY A 70 -6.76 6.43 6.24
N LYS A 71 -6.08 7.50 5.79
CA LYS A 71 -4.59 7.61 5.83
C LYS A 71 -4.01 7.33 7.23
N ALA A 72 -4.79 7.55 8.29
CA ALA A 72 -4.40 7.29 9.68
C ALA A 72 -4.07 5.81 9.95
N ASP A 73 -4.61 4.88 9.18
CA ASP A 73 -4.32 3.44 9.32
C ASP A 73 -2.90 3.08 8.85
N LEU A 74 -2.23 3.90 8.02
CA LEU A 74 -0.84 3.62 7.61
C LEU A 74 0.13 3.84 8.78
N GLY A 75 -0.12 4.83 9.63
CA GLY A 75 0.82 5.27 10.66
C GLY A 75 1.04 4.26 11.78
N GLY A 76 0.13 3.29 11.93
CA GLY A 76 0.24 2.18 12.87
C GLY A 76 0.79 0.89 12.27
N TYR A 77 1.06 0.85 10.96
CA TYR A 77 1.55 -0.35 10.30
C TYR A 77 3.06 -0.49 10.49
N ASP A 78 3.48 -1.57 11.14
CA ASP A 78 4.89 -1.90 11.31
C ASP A 78 5.43 -2.60 10.06
N PHE A 79 6.00 -1.82 9.13
CA PHE A 79 6.67 -2.34 7.93
C PHE A 79 7.88 -3.24 8.26
N SER A 80 8.45 -3.08 9.46
CA SER A 80 9.53 -3.91 9.99
C SER A 80 9.05 -5.23 10.59
N GLY A 81 7.73 -5.34 10.85
CA GLY A 81 7.07 -6.44 11.54
C GLY A 81 6.91 -7.65 10.64
N ARG A 82 8.02 -8.25 10.21
CA ARG A 82 8.05 -9.41 9.31
C ARG A 82 7.50 -10.70 9.92
N SER A 83 6.97 -10.67 11.15
CA SER A 83 6.42 -11.85 11.82
C SER A 83 5.19 -11.46 12.64
N GLY A 84 4.01 -11.79 12.11
CA GLY A 84 2.76 -11.90 12.85
C GLY A 84 2.04 -13.15 12.39
#